data_AF-A0A7C9VRD3-F1
#
_entry.id   AF-A0A7C9VRD3-F1
#
_cell.length_a   1.000
_cell.length_b   1.000
_cell.length_c   1.000
_cell.angle_alpha   90.00
_cell.angle_beta   90.00
_cell.angle_gamma   90.00
#
_symmetry.space_group_name_H-M   'P 1'
#
loop_
_entity.id
_entity.type
_entity.pdbx_description
1 polymer ?
#
loop_
_entity_poly.entity_id
_entity_poly.type
_entity_poly.pdbx_seq_one_letter_code
_entity_poly.pdbx_strand_id
1 'polypeptide(L)'
;PAGLLGGLGLLILGIGMALLAMLPASPSVADIVWRMAICGCGFGFFQSPNMKAIMGSAPAGRSGGASGIVATARLIGQTLGAALAALCFALAGHQGATVALALGAGFGALGCIMSFLRLTVR
;
A
#
# COMPACT_ATOMS: atom_id res chain seq x y z
N PRO A 1 11.37 -15.73 1.20
CA PRO A 1 11.53 -14.84 2.37
C PRO A 1 10.41 -13.79 2.44
N ALA A 2 9.88 -13.50 3.64
CA ALA A 2 8.75 -12.58 3.82
C ALA A 2 9.02 -11.16 3.28
N GLY A 3 10.25 -10.66 3.40
CA GLY A 3 10.64 -9.36 2.84
C GLY A 3 10.69 -9.32 1.31
N LEU A 4 10.95 -10.45 0.64
CA LEU A 4 11.00 -10.50 -0.83
C LEU A 4 9.58 -10.46 -1.43
N LEU A 5 8.68 -11.26 -0.85
CA LEU A 5 7.26 -11.25 -1.21
C LEU A 5 6.60 -9.91 -0.84
N GLY A 6 6.97 -9.35 0.31
CA GLY A 6 6.51 -8.03 0.74
C GLY A 6 6.98 -6.90 -0.17
N GLY A 7 8.26 -6.87 -0.53
CA GLY A 7 8.84 -5.88 -1.44
C GLY A 7 8.23 -5.95 -2.84
N LEU A 8 8.11 -7.16 -3.42
CA LEU A 8 7.45 -7.35 -4.71
C LEU A 8 5.98 -6.94 -4.68
N GLY A 9 5.24 -7.25 -3.61
CA GLY A 9 3.85 -6.81 -3.44
C GLY A 9 3.71 -5.29 -3.43
N LEU A 10 4.61 -4.58 -2.72
CA LEU A 10 4.63 -3.12 -2.68
C LEU A 10 5.06 -2.50 -4.00
N LEU A 11 5.97 -3.13 -4.74
CA LEU A 11 6.35 -2.72 -6.09
C LEU A 11 5.15 -2.81 -7.04
N ILE A 12 4.44 -3.95 -7.04
CA ILE A 12 3.24 -4.15 -7.87
C ILE A 12 2.14 -3.14 -7.50
N LEU A 13 1.93 -2.90 -6.21
CA LEU A 13 0.98 -1.89 -5.73
C LEU A 13 1.36 -0.48 -6.22
N GLY A 14 2.64 -0.12 -6.13
CA GLY A 14 3.14 1.17 -6.61
C GLY A 14 2.96 1.34 -8.12
N ILE A 15 3.23 0.30 -8.91
CA ILE A 15 2.98 0.28 -10.35
C ILE A 15 1.48 0.45 -10.64
N GLY A 16 0.60 -0.26 -9.93
CA GLY A 16 -0.84 -0.11 -10.09
C GLY A 16 -1.31 1.31 -9.80
N MET A 17 -0.82 1.93 -8.72
CA MET A 17 -1.11 3.34 -8.39
C MET A 17 -0.60 4.31 -9.45
N ALA A 18 0.60 4.10 -10.00
CA ALA A 18 1.14 4.92 -11.08
C ALA A 18 0.32 4.77 -12.38
N LEU A 19 -0.11 3.56 -12.71
CA LEU A 19 -0.99 3.29 -13.87
C LEU A 19 -2.37 3.95 -13.72
N LEU A 20 -2.90 4.01 -12.49
CA LEU A 20 -4.11 4.74 -12.16
C LEU A 20 -3.90 6.26 -12.21
N ALA A 21 -2.71 6.77 -11.84
CA ALA A 21 -2.39 8.19 -11.97
C ALA A 21 -2.31 8.64 -13.44
N MET A 22 -1.88 7.76 -14.34
CA MET A 22 -1.80 8.01 -15.79
C MET A 22 -3.09 7.65 -16.56
N LEU A 23 -4.24 7.61 -15.88
CA LEU A 23 -5.51 7.28 -16.51
C LEU A 23 -5.92 8.35 -17.55
N PRO A 24 -6.37 7.97 -18.75
CA PRO A 24 -6.77 8.93 -19.78
C PRO A 24 -8.02 9.71 -19.37
N ALA A 25 -8.24 10.89 -19.98
CA ALA A 25 -9.35 11.79 -19.67
C ALA A 25 -10.75 11.17 -19.89
N SER A 26 -10.84 10.08 -20.67
CA SER A 26 -12.09 9.33 -20.90
C SER A 26 -11.83 7.83 -20.80
N PRO A 27 -11.71 7.28 -19.58
CA PRO A 27 -11.41 5.88 -19.36
C PRO A 27 -12.65 5.01 -19.51
N SER A 28 -12.49 3.83 -20.08
CA SER A 28 -13.54 2.80 -20.03
C SER A 28 -13.59 2.17 -18.63
N VAL A 29 -14.70 1.51 -18.27
CA VAL A 29 -14.78 0.76 -17.00
C VAL A 29 -13.70 -0.34 -16.96
N ALA A 30 -13.44 -0.99 -18.10
CA ALA A 30 -12.41 -2.01 -18.21
C ALA A 30 -11.03 -1.46 -17.83
N ASP A 31 -10.70 -0.23 -18.26
CA ASP A 31 -9.44 0.44 -17.93
C ASP A 31 -9.19 0.60 -16.44
N ILE A 32 -10.24 0.87 -15.68
CA ILE A 32 -10.15 1.03 -14.22
C ILE A 32 -10.01 -0.33 -13.55
N VAL A 33 -10.81 -1.31 -13.99
CA VAL A 33 -10.88 -2.64 -13.37
C VAL A 33 -9.54 -3.35 -13.38
N TRP A 34 -8.83 -3.42 -14.52
CA TRP A 34 -7.57 -4.15 -14.57
C TRP A 34 -6.46 -3.45 -13.76
N ARG A 35 -6.45 -2.12 -13.72
CA ARG A 35 -5.49 -1.34 -12.90
C ARG A 35 -5.77 -1.52 -11.41
N MET A 36 -7.04 -1.53 -10.99
CA MET A 36 -7.43 -1.86 -9.62
C MET A 36 -7.11 -3.29 -9.25
N ALA A 37 -7.24 -4.24 -10.18
CA ALA A 37 -6.85 -5.63 -9.96
C ALA A 37 -5.35 -5.74 -9.65
N ILE A 38 -4.49 -5.01 -10.38
CA ILE A 38 -3.04 -4.94 -10.09
C ILE A 38 -2.78 -4.41 -8.68
N CYS A 39 -3.43 -3.31 -8.29
CA CYS A 39 -3.34 -2.78 -6.93
C CYS A 39 -3.74 -3.83 -5.88
N GLY A 40 -4.85 -4.54 -6.11
CA GLY A 40 -5.34 -5.60 -5.22
C GLY A 40 -4.36 -6.76 -5.09
N CYS A 41 -3.80 -7.23 -6.20
CA CYS A 41 -2.78 -8.28 -6.23
C CYS A 41 -1.54 -7.87 -5.43
N GLY A 42 -1.01 -6.66 -5.69
CA GLY A 42 0.17 -6.15 -4.97
C GLY A 42 -0.07 -6.04 -3.46
N PHE A 43 -1.22 -5.49 -3.06
CA PHE A 43 -1.60 -5.37 -1.66
C PHE A 43 -1.75 -6.75 -0.98
N GLY A 44 -2.34 -7.74 -1.66
CA GLY A 44 -2.48 -9.10 -1.16
C GLY A 44 -1.13 -9.79 -0.92
N PHE A 45 -0.20 -9.66 -1.89
CA PHE A 45 1.16 -10.19 -1.77
C PHE A 45 1.96 -9.54 -0.63
N PHE A 46 1.70 -8.26 -0.32
CA PHE A 46 2.32 -7.61 0.82
C PHE A 46 1.68 -8.03 2.15
N GLN A 47 0.35 -8.04 2.24
CA GLN A 47 -0.38 -8.29 3.48
C GLN A 47 -0.14 -9.71 4.03
N SER A 48 -0.25 -10.74 3.20
CA SER A 48 -0.19 -12.15 3.64
C SER A 48 1.11 -12.51 4.39
N PRO A 49 2.32 -12.31 3.82
CA PRO A 49 3.57 -12.61 4.51
C PRO A 49 3.88 -11.64 5.66
N ASN A 50 3.44 -10.38 5.57
CA ASN A 50 3.68 -9.38 6.61
C ASN A 50 2.87 -9.69 7.87
N MET A 51 1.57 -9.96 7.72
CA MET A 51 0.70 -10.42 8.81
C MET A 51 1.23 -11.69 9.45
N LYS A 52 1.62 -12.69 8.64
CA LYS A 52 2.21 -13.94 9.15
C LYS A 52 3.49 -13.68 9.95
N ALA A 53 4.38 -12.81 9.47
CA ALA A 53 5.63 -12.49 10.17
C ALA A 53 5.39 -11.78 11.50
N ILE A 54 4.47 -10.81 11.55
CA ILE A 54 4.14 -10.08 12.79
C ILE A 54 3.48 -11.01 13.80
N MET A 55 2.40 -11.70 13.41
CA MET A 55 1.66 -12.60 14.30
C MET A 55 2.51 -13.77 14.76
N GLY A 56 3.35 -14.34 13.88
CA GLY A 56 4.27 -15.43 14.21
C GLY A 56 5.46 -15.02 15.08
N SER A 57 5.77 -13.72 15.18
CA SER A 57 6.84 -13.21 16.06
C SER A 57 6.38 -12.94 17.50
N ALA A 58 5.08 -12.95 17.76
CA ALA A 58 4.52 -12.70 19.08
C ALA A 58 4.36 -14.01 19.88
N PRO A 59 4.77 -14.07 21.16
CA PRO A 59 4.47 -15.20 22.04
C PRO A 59 2.95 -15.44 22.14
N ALA A 60 2.53 -16.70 22.29
CA ALA A 60 1.11 -17.10 22.23
C ALA A 60 0.17 -16.27 23.13
N GLY A 61 0.62 -15.89 24.34
CA GLY A 61 -0.14 -15.06 25.28
C GLY A 61 -0.16 -13.55 24.98
N ARG A 62 0.59 -13.07 23.99
CA ARG A 62 0.68 -11.66 23.59
C ARG A 62 0.20 -11.42 22.14
N SER A 63 -0.32 -12.44 21.49
CA SER A 63 -0.87 -12.39 20.13
C SER A 63 -1.98 -11.35 19.98
N GLY A 64 -2.84 -11.20 20.99
CA GLY A 64 -3.87 -10.15 21.04
C GLY A 64 -3.28 -8.73 21.04
N GLY A 65 -2.18 -8.50 21.75
CA GLY A 65 -1.48 -7.22 21.75
C GLY A 65 -0.80 -6.91 20.41
N ALA A 66 -0.21 -7.91 19.77
CA ALA A 66 0.37 -7.76 18.42
C ALA A 66 -0.70 -7.43 17.37
N SER A 67 -1.85 -8.13 17.41
CA SER A 67 -3.01 -7.81 16.56
C SER A 67 -3.54 -6.40 16.82
N GLY A 68 -3.59 -5.97 18.09
CA GLY A 68 -3.99 -4.61 18.47
C GLY A 68 -3.08 -3.55 17.85
N ILE A 69 -1.75 -3.70 17.97
CA ILE A 69 -0.78 -2.78 17.36
C ILE A 69 -0.96 -2.72 15.83
N VAL A 70 -1.15 -3.86 15.18
CA VAL A 70 -1.41 -3.92 13.73
C VAL A 70 -2.68 -3.17 13.36
N ALA A 71 -3.77 -3.39 14.10
CA ALA A 71 -5.04 -2.72 13.85
C ALA A 71 -4.92 -1.20 14.03
N THR A 72 -4.27 -0.75 15.11
CA THR A 72 -4.02 0.67 15.37
C THR A 72 -3.15 1.29 14.28
N ALA A 73 -2.05 0.63 13.88
CA ALA A 73 -1.18 1.12 12.81
C ALA A 73 -1.93 1.24 11.48
N ARG A 74 -2.81 0.29 11.18
CA ARG A 74 -3.65 0.31 9.98
C ARG A 74 -4.65 1.45 10.01
N LEU A 75 -5.36 1.64 11.13
CA LEU A 75 -6.33 2.73 11.30
C LEU A 75 -5.67 4.10 11.15
N ILE A 76 -4.52 4.31 11.82
CA ILE A 76 -3.74 5.55 11.68
C ILE A 76 -3.37 5.79 10.22
N GLY A 77 -2.85 4.77 9.52
CA GLY A 77 -2.50 4.87 8.11
C GLY A 77 -3.71 5.19 7.21
N GLN A 78 -4.86 4.55 7.46
CA GLN A 78 -6.09 4.80 6.69
C GLN A 78 -6.63 6.21 6.91
N THR A 79 -6.65 6.70 8.16
CA THR A 79 -7.10 8.05 8.49
C THR A 79 -6.18 9.10 7.90
N LEU A 80 -4.85 8.94 8.05
CA LEU A 80 -3.85 9.84 7.46
C LEU A 80 -3.94 9.84 5.93
N GLY A 81 -4.06 8.66 5.31
CA GLY A 81 -4.19 8.53 3.86
C GLY A 81 -5.46 9.19 3.32
N ALA A 82 -6.60 9.01 4.00
CA ALA A 82 -7.85 9.65 3.63
C ALA A 82 -7.77 11.18 3.77
N ALA A 83 -7.19 11.68 4.86
CA ALA A 83 -6.98 13.12 5.06
C ALA A 83 -6.04 13.71 4.00
N LEU A 84 -4.96 13.01 3.65
CA LEU A 84 -4.03 13.43 2.61
C LEU A 84 -4.70 13.44 1.23
N ALA A 85 -5.50 12.42 0.91
CA ALA A 85 -6.26 12.38 -0.34
C ALA A 85 -7.26 13.55 -0.42
N ALA A 86 -7.99 13.83 0.66
CA ALA A 86 -8.91 14.96 0.75
C ALA A 86 -8.17 16.30 0.57
N LEU A 87 -6.98 16.45 1.17
CA LEU A 87 -6.13 17.63 0.98
C LEU A 87 -5.67 17.79 -0.48
N CYS A 88 -5.33 16.68 -1.15
CA CYS A 88 -4.99 16.71 -2.59
C CYS A 88 -6.16 17.19 -3.44
N PHE A 89 -7.39 16.73 -3.15
CA PHE A 89 -8.59 17.25 -3.82
C PHE A 89 -8.84 18.73 -3.53
N ALA A 90 -8.61 19.17 -2.29
CA ALA A 90 -8.78 20.56 -1.90
C ALA A 90 -7.79 21.51 -2.59
N LEU A 91 -6.53 21.08 -2.78
CA LEU A 91 -5.47 21.92 -3.36
C LEU A 91 -5.38 21.84 -4.89
N ALA A 92 -5.56 20.66 -5.48
CA ALA A 92 -5.32 20.43 -6.91
C ALA A 92 -6.61 20.27 -7.74
N GLY A 93 -7.78 20.36 -7.10
CA GLY A 93 -9.09 20.31 -7.77
C GLY A 93 -9.25 19.05 -8.64
N HIS A 94 -9.42 19.24 -9.95
CA HIS A 94 -9.61 18.14 -10.91
C HIS A 94 -8.40 17.19 -11.00
N GLN A 95 -7.19 17.66 -10.69
CA GLN A 95 -5.97 16.83 -10.67
C GLN A 95 -5.72 16.17 -9.30
N GLY A 96 -6.60 16.39 -8.31
CA GLY A 96 -6.44 15.88 -6.94
C GLY A 96 -6.31 14.36 -6.86
N ALA A 97 -7.07 13.63 -7.69
CA ALA A 97 -6.97 12.18 -7.78
C ALA A 97 -5.59 11.72 -8.26
N THR A 98 -5.08 12.34 -9.34
CA THR A 98 -3.75 12.03 -9.90
C THR A 98 -2.64 12.30 -8.90
N VAL A 99 -2.69 13.44 -8.20
CA VAL A 99 -1.71 13.80 -7.17
C VAL A 99 -1.76 12.82 -5.99
N ALA A 100 -2.96 12.45 -5.52
CA ALA A 100 -3.13 11.48 -4.43
C ALA A 100 -2.58 10.10 -4.82
N LEU A 101 -2.85 9.64 -6.05
CA LEU A 101 -2.35 8.37 -6.58
C LEU A 101 -0.82 8.38 -6.76
N ALA A 102 -0.25 9.48 -7.24
CA ALA A 102 1.19 9.65 -7.37
C ALA A 102 1.90 9.62 -6.00
N LEU A 103 1.35 10.30 -4.99
CA LEU A 103 1.84 10.22 -3.61
C LEU A 103 1.72 8.79 -3.07
N GLY A 104 0.59 8.11 -3.32
CA GLY A 104 0.39 6.72 -2.97
C GLY A 104 1.44 5.79 -3.59
N ALA A 105 1.77 5.99 -4.87
CA ALA A 105 2.85 5.26 -5.55
C ALA A 105 4.21 5.54 -4.88
N GLY A 106 4.49 6.79 -4.51
CA GLY A 106 5.70 7.19 -3.77
C GLY A 106 5.82 6.50 -2.41
N PHE A 107 4.75 6.47 -1.62
CA PHE A 107 4.71 5.71 -0.35
C PHE A 107 4.92 4.20 -0.57
N GLY A 108 4.34 3.65 -1.64
CA GLY A 108 4.56 2.26 -2.05
C GLY A 108 6.03 1.97 -2.36
N ALA A 109 6.70 2.86 -3.10
CA ALA A 109 8.11 2.75 -3.44
C ALA A 109 9.01 2.84 -2.19
N LEU A 110 8.75 3.78 -1.27
CA LEU A 110 9.46 3.87 0.01
C LEU A 110 9.27 2.60 0.84
N GLY A 111 8.05 2.09 0.93
CA GLY A 111 7.76 0.83 1.60
C GLY A 111 8.49 -0.36 0.98
N CYS A 112 8.58 -0.39 -0.36
CA CYS A 112 9.31 -1.40 -1.11
C CYS A 112 10.80 -1.39 -0.73
N ILE A 113 11.44 -0.21 -0.74
CA ILE A 113 12.83 -0.02 -0.32
C ILE A 113 13.02 -0.51 1.13
N MET A 114 12.15 -0.11 2.05
CA MET A 114 12.21 -0.57 3.44
C MET A 114 12.07 -2.09 3.57
N SER A 115 11.21 -2.72 2.75
CA SER A 115 11.03 -4.17 2.75
C SER A 115 12.28 -4.91 2.26
N PHE A 116 12.93 -4.38 1.22
CA PHE A 116 14.20 -4.91 0.73
C PHE A 116 15.35 -4.69 1.73
N LEU A 117 15.43 -3.52 2.39
CA LEU A 117 16.42 -3.26 3.44
C LEU A 117 16.32 -4.26 4.60
N ARG A 118 15.12 -4.73 4.95
CA ARG A 118 14.94 -5.79 5.96
C ARG A 118 15.55 -7.13 5.58
N LEU A 119 15.78 -7.39 4.29
CA LEU A 119 16.48 -8.60 3.82
C LEU A 119 17.99 -8.44 3.91
N THR A 120 18.51 -7.23 3.74
CA THR A 120 19.95 -6.93 3.74
C THR A 120 20.54 -6.83 5.15
N VAL A 121 19.71 -6.52 6.16
CA VAL A 121 20.11 -6.39 7.58
C VAL A 121 19.94 -7.71 8.36
N ARG A 122 19.73 -8.83 7.66
CA ARG A 122 19.75 -10.18 8.23
C ARG A 122 21.10 -10.84 8.03
#